data_AF-A0A4W5LFY4-F1
#
_entry.id   AF-A0A4W5LFY4-F1
#
_cell.length_a   1.000
_cell.length_b   1.000
_cell.length_c   1.000
_cell.angle_alpha   90.00
_cell.angle_beta   90.00
_cell.angle_gamma   90.00
#
_symmetry.space_group_name_H-M   'P 1'
#
loop_
_entity.id
_entity.type
_entity.pdbx_description
1 polymer ?
#
loop_
_entity_poly.entity_id
_entity_poly.type
_entity_poly.pdbx_seq_one_letter_code
_entity_poly.pdbx_strand_id
1 'polypeptide(L)'
;MQLNRVMYVHILAESPCKLFEKYETTVTEGEALSLPAYYDLSESVWASVTEFTWYRNRTQELPSSEEERVHHHGPVLFFLPLLINDSDQYYTYWRKAADTCHIFVTEVIVVKAQPFDHSVLFNEISESADNIAIPCPDPVIKLCQDGKENLAWYKVLN
;
A
#
# COMPACT_ATOMS: atom_id res chain seq x y z
N MET A 1 -14.15 34.32 -23.38
CA MET A 1 -12.78 34.89 -23.23
C MET A 1 -12.74 35.45 -21.82
N GLN A 2 -11.98 34.98 -20.82
CA GLN A 2 -10.86 34.04 -20.65
C GLN A 2 -11.24 33.08 -19.50
N LEU A 3 -11.15 31.75 -19.60
CA LEU A 3 -9.98 30.85 -19.60
C LEU A 3 -9.12 30.87 -18.33
N ASN A 4 -9.37 29.82 -17.53
CA ASN A 4 -8.44 28.99 -16.76
C ASN A 4 -7.55 29.64 -15.70
N ARG A 5 -8.07 29.64 -14.47
CA ARG A 5 -7.25 29.62 -13.25
C ARG A 5 -6.61 28.24 -13.13
N VAL A 6 -5.50 28.01 -13.83
CA VAL A 6 -4.65 26.84 -13.56
C VAL A 6 -4.02 27.09 -12.20
N MET A 7 -4.58 26.46 -11.17
CA MET A 7 -4.00 26.43 -9.85
C MET A 7 -2.81 25.45 -9.92
N TYR A 8 -1.67 25.95 -10.37
CA TYR A 8 -0.40 25.27 -10.15
C TYR A 8 -0.17 25.27 -8.64
N VAL A 9 -0.56 24.18 -7.98
CA VAL A 9 -0.15 23.95 -6.60
C VAL A 9 1.36 23.71 -6.65
N HIS A 10 2.11 24.75 -6.29
CA HIS A 10 3.53 24.63 -5.96
C HIS A 10 3.68 23.70 -4.75
N ILE A 11 3.78 22.38 -4.98
CA ILE A 11 4.23 21.43 -3.96
C ILE A 11 5.74 21.24 -4.13
N LEU A 12 6.52 22.29 -3.90
CA LEU A 12 7.97 22.21 -3.69
C LEU A 12 8.44 23.22 -2.62
N ALA A 13 7.59 23.52 -1.64
CA ALA A 13 8.04 24.02 -0.35
C ALA A 13 8.27 22.81 0.55
N GLU A 14 9.34 22.81 1.35
CA GLU A 14 9.54 21.83 2.42
C GLU A 14 8.22 21.64 3.16
N SER A 15 7.63 20.45 3.03
CA SER A 15 6.33 20.19 3.61
C SER A 15 6.47 20.32 5.13
N PRO A 16 5.60 21.06 5.83
CA PRO A 16 5.58 21.08 7.29
C PRO A 16 5.21 19.71 7.88
N CYS A 17 4.86 18.73 7.03
CA CYS A 17 4.52 17.39 7.45
C CYS A 17 5.75 16.59 7.88
N LYS A 18 5.59 15.83 8.96
CA LYS A 18 6.62 14.89 9.42
C LYS A 18 6.67 13.68 8.49
N LEU A 19 7.79 13.48 7.82
CA LEU A 19 8.08 12.31 7.00
C LEU A 19 8.50 11.13 7.88
N PHE A 20 7.89 9.97 7.65
CA PHE A 20 8.24 8.70 8.29
C PHE A 20 9.13 7.84 7.40
N GLU A 21 9.70 6.79 7.98
CA GLU A 21 10.56 5.84 7.27
C GLU A 21 9.83 5.18 6.10
N LYS A 22 10.59 4.95 5.03
CA LYS A 22 10.11 4.32 3.81
C LYS A 22 9.99 2.81 4.04
N TYR A 23 8.83 2.25 3.71
CA TYR A 23 8.63 0.80 3.64
C TYR A 23 8.76 0.33 2.19
N GLU A 24 9.15 -0.92 2.00
CA GLU A 24 9.25 -1.56 0.69
C GLU A 24 8.38 -2.81 0.67
N THR A 25 7.69 -3.05 -0.44
CA THR A 25 6.92 -4.28 -0.64
C THR A 25 7.07 -4.77 -2.08
N THR A 26 7.40 -6.04 -2.22
CA THR A 26 7.44 -6.73 -3.53
C THR A 26 6.15 -7.50 -3.70
N VAL A 27 5.51 -7.34 -4.86
CA VAL A 27 4.18 -7.90 -5.18
C VAL A 27 4.14 -8.41 -6.61
N THR A 28 3.20 -9.29 -6.92
CA THR A 28 3.10 -9.95 -8.23
C THR A 28 2.11 -9.25 -9.15
N GLU A 29 2.50 -9.06 -10.41
CA GLU A 29 1.63 -8.54 -11.47
C GLU A 29 0.35 -9.41 -11.61
N GLY A 30 -0.79 -8.75 -11.80
CA GLY A 30 -2.08 -9.42 -11.98
C GLY A 30 -2.81 -9.74 -10.67
N GLU A 31 -2.14 -9.63 -9.52
CA GLU A 31 -2.79 -9.78 -8.21
C GLU A 31 -3.44 -8.48 -7.74
N ALA A 32 -4.41 -8.61 -6.83
CA ALA A 32 -4.97 -7.49 -6.11
C ALA A 32 -4.08 -7.12 -4.92
N LEU A 33 -3.92 -5.82 -4.66
CA LEU A 33 -3.22 -5.34 -3.46
C LEU A 33 -4.10 -4.38 -2.67
N SER A 34 -4.17 -4.60 -1.37
CA SER A 34 -4.68 -3.64 -0.39
C SER A 34 -3.50 -3.12 0.42
N LEU A 35 -3.05 -1.90 0.10
CA LEU A 35 -1.88 -1.29 0.71
C LEU A 35 -2.31 -0.30 1.80
N PRO A 36 -2.13 -0.62 3.10
CA PRO A 36 -2.38 0.34 4.16
C PRO A 36 -1.32 1.43 4.17
N ALA A 37 -1.73 2.64 4.49
CA ALA A 37 -0.85 3.79 4.67
C ALA A 37 0.25 3.59 5.72
N TYR A 38 -0.04 2.79 6.74
CA TYR A 38 0.92 2.37 7.76
C TYR A 38 0.37 1.13 8.49
N TYR A 39 1.23 0.18 8.82
CA TYR A 39 0.89 -1.07 9.51
C TYR A 39 0.75 -0.84 11.02
N ASP A 40 -0.11 -1.61 11.71
CA ASP A 40 -0.20 -1.64 13.18
C ASP A 40 -0.57 -0.33 13.90
N LEU A 41 -1.47 0.47 13.31
CA LEU A 41 -2.02 1.63 14.02
C LEU A 41 -3.29 1.31 14.79
N SER A 42 -3.32 1.80 16.04
CA SER A 42 -4.50 1.72 16.88
C SER A 42 -5.66 2.51 16.29
N GLU A 43 -6.89 2.04 16.55
CA GLU A 43 -8.13 2.69 16.14
C GLU A 43 -8.22 4.15 16.61
N SER A 44 -7.66 4.47 17.78
CA SER A 44 -7.59 5.83 18.30
C SER A 44 -6.72 6.77 17.46
N VAL A 45 -5.67 6.25 16.80
CA VAL A 45 -4.87 7.04 15.88
C VAL A 45 -5.63 7.29 14.59
N TRP A 46 -6.35 6.30 14.06
CA TRP A 46 -7.22 6.45 12.89
C TRP A 46 -8.28 7.53 13.10
N ALA A 47 -8.96 7.50 14.25
CA ALA A 47 -10.00 8.47 14.60
C ALA A 47 -9.49 9.93 14.69
N SER A 48 -8.18 10.14 14.83
CA SER A 48 -7.57 11.47 14.88
C SER A 48 -7.26 12.07 13.51
N VAL A 49 -7.39 11.30 12.42
CA VAL A 49 -7.07 11.77 11.07
C VAL A 49 -8.33 12.32 10.41
N THR A 50 -8.27 13.56 9.94
CA THR A 50 -9.37 14.25 9.29
C THR A 50 -9.42 14.02 7.78
N GLU A 51 -8.25 13.80 7.16
CA GLU A 51 -8.14 13.64 5.72
C GLU A 51 -6.95 12.75 5.34
N PHE A 52 -7.15 11.93 4.31
CA PHE A 52 -6.13 11.15 3.64
C PHE A 52 -6.02 11.58 2.19
N THR A 53 -4.80 11.85 1.74
CA THR A 53 -4.52 12.10 0.33
C THR A 53 -3.38 11.21 -0.12
N TRP A 54 -3.53 10.55 -1.26
CA TRP A 54 -2.54 9.65 -1.82
C TRP A 54 -1.89 10.26 -3.05
N TYR A 55 -0.57 10.09 -3.18
CA TYR A 55 0.19 10.52 -4.33
C TYR A 55 1.10 9.41 -4.82
N ARG A 56 1.18 9.26 -6.14
CA ARG A 56 2.25 8.53 -6.82
C ARG A 56 3.37 9.49 -7.18
N ASN A 57 4.61 9.10 -6.88
CA ASN A 57 5.83 9.88 -7.14
C ASN A 57 5.71 11.37 -6.72
N ARG A 58 5.09 11.60 -5.55
CA ARG A 58 4.81 12.92 -4.92
C ARG A 58 3.93 13.91 -5.71
N THR A 59 3.59 13.63 -6.95
CA THR A 59 3.08 14.64 -7.88
C THR A 59 1.72 14.28 -8.44
N GLN A 60 1.46 12.99 -8.65
CA GLN A 60 0.18 12.51 -9.17
C GLN A 60 -0.73 12.13 -8.01
N GLU A 61 -1.73 12.95 -7.71
CA GLU A 61 -2.78 12.58 -6.76
C GLU A 61 -3.55 11.37 -7.28
N LEU A 62 -3.80 10.41 -6.40
CA LEU A 62 -4.54 9.20 -6.71
C LEU A 62 -6.02 9.37 -6.36
N PRO A 63 -6.93 8.84 -7.18
CA PRO A 63 -8.37 9.04 -7.00
C PRO A 63 -8.94 8.18 -5.87
N SER A 64 -10.10 8.57 -5.36
CA SER A 64 -10.89 7.75 -4.43
C SER A 64 -12.06 7.01 -5.08
N SER A 65 -12.18 7.06 -6.40
CA SER A 65 -13.29 6.46 -7.15
C SER A 65 -13.02 4.98 -7.41
N GLU A 66 -13.97 4.10 -7.08
CA GLU A 66 -13.89 2.66 -7.38
C GLU A 66 -13.92 2.35 -8.90
N GLU A 67 -14.28 3.32 -9.74
CA GLU A 67 -14.21 3.18 -11.20
C GLU A 67 -12.76 3.14 -11.70
N GLU A 68 -11.82 3.68 -10.90
CA GLU A 68 -10.40 3.72 -11.24
C GLU A 68 -9.70 2.45 -10.75
N ARG A 69 -8.86 1.85 -11.59
CA ARG A 69 -8.15 0.60 -11.26
C ARG A 69 -7.27 0.73 -10.00
N VAL A 70 -6.69 1.90 -9.82
CA VAL A 70 -5.91 2.28 -8.64
C VAL A 70 -6.63 3.41 -7.94
N HIS A 71 -7.20 3.13 -6.77
CA HIS A 71 -7.97 4.10 -6.01
C HIS A 71 -7.79 3.88 -4.51
N HIS A 72 -8.15 4.87 -3.69
CA HIS A 72 -8.03 4.75 -2.24
C HIS A 72 -9.36 4.96 -1.52
N HIS A 73 -9.55 4.23 -0.42
CA HIS A 73 -10.59 4.53 0.57
C HIS A 73 -9.93 4.92 1.87
N GLY A 74 -9.93 6.23 2.15
CA GLY A 74 -9.22 6.81 3.28
C GLY A 74 -7.76 6.32 3.34
N PRO A 75 -7.40 5.51 4.35
CA PRO A 75 -6.01 5.11 4.57
C PRO A 75 -5.53 3.88 3.79
N VAL A 76 -6.34 3.34 2.89
CA VAL A 76 -5.97 2.14 2.14
C VAL A 76 -5.98 2.46 0.65
N LEU A 77 -4.88 2.13 -0.03
CA LEU A 77 -4.75 2.21 -1.47
C LEU A 77 -4.97 0.81 -2.07
N PHE A 78 -5.84 0.73 -3.08
CA PHE A 78 -6.20 -0.51 -3.76
C PHE A 78 -5.64 -0.54 -5.18
N PHE A 79 -5.19 -1.73 -5.60
CA PHE A 79 -4.79 -2.03 -6.98
C PHE A 79 -5.57 -3.24 -7.45
N LEU A 80 -6.41 -3.08 -8.47
CA LEU A 80 -7.35 -4.13 -8.92
C LEU A 80 -7.35 -4.29 -10.45
N PRO A 81 -6.34 -4.96 -11.06
CA PRO A 81 -5.17 -5.60 -10.46
C PRO A 81 -3.90 -4.73 -10.56
N LEU A 82 -2.80 -5.21 -9.99
CA LEU A 82 -1.44 -4.67 -10.17
C LEU A 82 -0.94 -4.86 -11.61
N LEU A 83 -0.26 -3.83 -12.12
CA LEU A 83 0.49 -3.86 -13.38
C LEU A 83 1.98 -3.61 -13.11
N ILE A 84 2.88 -4.10 -13.96
CA ILE A 84 4.34 -3.83 -13.82
C ILE A 84 4.65 -2.33 -13.70
N ASN A 85 3.92 -1.51 -14.46
CA ASN A 85 4.07 -0.06 -14.47
C ASN A 85 3.48 0.62 -13.22
N ASP A 86 2.96 -0.11 -12.25
CA ASP A 86 2.61 0.41 -10.94
C ASP A 86 3.80 0.38 -9.97
N SER A 87 4.96 -0.12 -10.39
CA SER A 87 6.18 -0.01 -9.57
C SER A 87 6.57 1.46 -9.38
N ASP A 88 6.48 1.97 -8.16
CA ASP A 88 6.75 3.37 -7.82
C ASP A 88 6.76 3.60 -6.30
N GLN A 89 7.05 4.84 -5.90
CA GLN A 89 6.84 5.33 -4.55
C GLN A 89 5.46 5.94 -4.40
N TYR A 90 4.72 5.42 -3.43
CA TYR A 90 3.41 5.87 -3.03
C TYR A 90 3.52 6.61 -1.71
N TYR A 91 2.94 7.81 -1.70
CA TYR A 91 2.95 8.73 -0.59
C TYR A 91 1.53 8.88 -0.08
N THR A 92 1.35 8.83 1.22
CA THR A 92 0.07 9.14 1.85
C THR A 92 0.26 10.27 2.85
N TYR A 93 -0.60 11.27 2.74
CA TYR A 93 -0.60 12.45 3.58
C TYR A 93 -1.75 12.32 4.56
N TRP A 94 -1.40 12.33 5.84
CA TRP A 94 -2.37 12.25 6.93
C TRP A 94 -2.49 13.62 7.55
N ARG A 95 -3.64 14.25 7.43
CA ARG A 95 -3.92 15.50 8.14
C ARG A 95 -4.70 15.19 9.40
N LYS A 96 -4.18 15.61 10.54
CA LYS A 96 -4.86 15.45 11.86
C LYS A 96 -5.52 16.74 12.32
N ALA A 97 -4.87 17.87 12.05
CA ALA A 97 -5.34 19.22 12.34
C ALA A 97 -4.74 20.17 11.29
N ALA A 98 -5.16 21.44 11.29
CA ALA A 98 -4.73 22.44 10.29
C ALA A 98 -3.21 22.51 10.10
N ASP A 99 -2.44 22.32 11.18
CA ASP A 99 -0.97 22.45 11.17
C ASP A 99 -0.22 21.14 11.43
N THR A 100 -0.93 20.00 11.57
CA THR A 100 -0.30 18.71 11.88
C THR A 100 -0.58 17.72 10.78
N CYS A 101 0.48 17.33 10.07
CA CYS A 101 0.42 16.30 9.06
C CYS A 101 1.61 15.35 9.09
N HIS A 102 1.37 14.12 8.67
CA HIS A 102 2.38 13.07 8.53
C HIS A 102 2.42 12.57 7.09
N ILE A 103 3.61 12.19 6.62
CA ILE A 103 3.81 11.57 5.32
C ILE A 103 4.37 10.18 5.56
N PHE A 104 3.72 9.17 5.00
CA PHE A 104 4.24 7.81 4.92
C PHE A 104 4.56 7.47 3.48
N VAL A 105 5.62 6.70 3.28
CA VAL A 105 6.12 6.33 1.95
C VAL A 105 6.22 4.82 1.86
N THR A 106 5.60 4.25 0.84
CA THR A 106 5.80 2.84 0.47
C THR A 106 6.33 2.76 -0.95
N GLU A 107 7.44 2.07 -1.13
CA GLU A 107 7.94 1.64 -2.43
C GLU A 107 7.27 0.31 -2.79
N VAL A 108 6.50 0.31 -3.86
CA VAL A 108 5.86 -0.88 -4.42
C VAL A 108 6.71 -1.36 -5.58
N ILE A 109 7.15 -2.61 -5.53
CA ILE A 109 7.93 -3.26 -6.58
C ILE A 109 7.06 -4.38 -7.16
N VAL A 110 6.54 -4.17 -8.37
CA VAL A 110 5.71 -5.17 -9.06
C VAL A 110 6.59 -6.02 -9.95
N VAL A 111 6.66 -7.32 -9.65
CA VAL A 111 7.38 -8.32 -10.47
C VAL A 111 6.42 -9.08 -11.38
N LYS A 112 6.95 -9.61 -12.49
CA LYS A 112 6.13 -10.39 -13.43
C LYS A 112 5.62 -11.65 -12.76
N ALA A 113 4.37 -12.00 -13.04
CA ALA A 113 3.85 -13.31 -12.68
C ALA A 113 4.66 -14.39 -13.41
N GLN A 114 5.44 -15.15 -12.64
CA GLN A 114 6.07 -16.39 -13.08
C GLN A 114 5.54 -17.53 -12.21
N PRO A 115 5.49 -18.77 -12.72
CA PRO A 115 5.29 -19.93 -11.87
C PRO A 115 6.40 -19.95 -10.81
N PHE A 116 6.05 -19.55 -9.59
CA PHE A 116 6.93 -19.50 -8.41
C PHE A 116 8.18 -18.61 -8.56
N ASP A 117 7.98 -17.30 -8.41
CA ASP A 117 9.06 -16.34 -8.26
C ASP A 117 9.53 -16.28 -6.78
N HIS A 118 10.75 -16.77 -6.53
CA HIS A 118 11.36 -16.75 -5.19
C HIS A 118 11.68 -15.33 -4.68
N SER A 119 11.58 -14.29 -5.53
CA SER A 119 11.74 -12.90 -5.08
C SER A 119 10.54 -12.38 -4.28
N VAL A 120 9.42 -13.12 -4.25
CA VAL A 120 8.16 -12.75 -3.56
C VAL A 120 7.93 -13.62 -2.31
N LEU A 121 8.99 -14.10 -1.67
CA LEU A 121 8.88 -14.91 -0.45
C LEU A 121 8.55 -14.02 0.75
N PHE A 122 7.51 -14.41 1.49
CA PHE A 122 7.04 -13.65 2.65
C PHE A 122 7.83 -13.92 3.94
N ASN A 123 8.35 -15.13 4.12
CA ASN A 123 9.14 -15.52 5.30
C ASN A 123 10.06 -16.70 4.98
N GLU A 124 11.23 -16.75 5.61
CA GLU A 124 12.05 -17.97 5.67
C GLU A 124 11.46 -18.93 6.70
N ILE A 125 11.30 -20.20 6.31
CA ILE A 125 10.83 -21.26 7.20
C ILE A 125 12.06 -22.03 7.69
N SER A 126 12.32 -22.00 9.01
CA SER A 126 13.40 -22.75 9.66
C SER A 126 13.11 -24.25 9.70
N GLU A 127 14.02 -25.08 9.18
CA GLU A 127 13.87 -26.54 9.00
C GLU A 127 13.79 -27.39 10.29
N SER A 128 13.90 -26.79 11.48
CA SER A 128 14.17 -27.52 12.73
C SER A 128 12.96 -27.79 13.64
N ALA A 129 11.72 -27.54 13.21
CA ALA A 129 10.54 -27.82 14.02
C ALA A 129 9.64 -28.90 13.39
N ASP A 130 9.20 -29.87 14.20
CA ASP A 130 8.33 -30.99 13.76
C ASP A 130 6.93 -30.52 13.30
N ASN A 131 6.52 -29.30 13.66
CA ASN A 131 5.22 -28.70 13.30
C ASN A 131 5.38 -27.19 13.03
N ILE A 132 5.91 -26.82 11.86
CA ILE A 132 6.09 -25.41 11.49
C ILE A 132 4.73 -24.82 11.13
N ALA A 133 4.30 -23.81 11.88
CA ALA A 133 3.19 -22.96 11.50
C ALA A 133 3.64 -22.02 10.38
N ILE A 134 2.91 -22.02 9.25
CA ILE A 134 3.12 -21.05 8.18
C ILE A 134 2.20 -19.86 8.48
N PRO A 135 2.73 -18.71 8.92
CA PRO A 135 1.91 -17.55 9.20
C PRO A 135 1.33 -17.01 7.90
N CYS A 136 0.16 -16.37 7.99
CA CYS A 136 -0.31 -15.56 6.89
C CYS A 136 0.62 -14.37 6.69
N PRO A 137 0.96 -14.04 5.44
CA PRO A 137 1.79 -12.88 5.17
C PRO A 137 1.18 -11.57 5.69
N ASP A 138 2.01 -10.66 6.18
CA ASP A 138 1.57 -9.38 6.75
C ASP A 138 0.64 -8.58 5.81
N PRO A 139 0.87 -8.51 4.48
CA PRO A 139 -0.04 -7.79 3.58
C PRO A 139 -1.46 -8.36 3.52
N VAL A 140 -1.65 -9.65 3.86
CA VAL A 140 -2.95 -10.35 3.82
C VAL A 140 -3.40 -10.86 5.18
N ILE A 141 -2.73 -10.46 6.27
CA ILE A 141 -3.00 -10.99 7.61
C ILE A 141 -4.45 -10.76 8.03
N LYS A 142 -5.04 -9.62 7.67
CA LYS A 142 -6.46 -9.32 7.95
C LYS A 142 -7.40 -10.22 7.17
N LEU A 143 -7.12 -10.49 5.88
CA LEU A 143 -7.91 -11.44 5.08
C LEU A 143 -7.90 -12.83 5.69
N CYS A 144 -6.74 -13.27 6.20
CA CYS A 144 -6.63 -14.53 6.90
C CYS A 144 -7.37 -14.56 8.24
N GLN A 145 -7.35 -13.47 9.00
CA GLN A 145 -8.01 -13.36 10.30
C GLN A 145 -9.53 -13.26 10.19
N ASP A 146 -10.03 -12.57 9.16
CA ASP A 146 -11.46 -12.34 8.96
C ASP A 146 -12.20 -13.64 8.57
N GLY A 147 -11.48 -14.66 8.08
CA GLY A 147 -11.95 -16.05 7.97
C GLY A 147 -13.14 -16.29 7.02
N LYS A 148 -13.50 -15.31 6.19
CA LYS A 148 -14.67 -15.37 5.29
C LYS A 148 -14.34 -15.84 3.88
N GLU A 149 -13.06 -15.94 3.54
CA GLU A 149 -12.57 -16.26 2.19
C GLU A 149 -12.00 -17.68 2.12
N ASN A 150 -12.00 -18.26 0.92
CA ASN A 150 -11.41 -19.58 0.67
C ASN A 150 -9.89 -19.47 0.46
N LEU A 151 -9.10 -19.93 1.44
CA LEU A 151 -7.65 -19.97 1.35
C LEU A 151 -7.18 -21.36 0.85
N ALA A 152 -6.22 -21.35 -0.07
CA ALA A 152 -5.58 -22.56 -0.58
C ALA A 152 -4.06 -22.48 -0.43
N TRP A 153 -3.44 -23.57 -0.02
CA TRP A 153 -1.99 -23.70 0.08
C TRP A 153 -1.46 -24.59 -1.03
N TYR A 154 -0.42 -24.13 -1.72
CA TYR A 154 0.27 -24.90 -2.76
C TYR A 154 1.69 -25.21 -2.31
N LYS A 155 2.08 -26.47 -2.45
CA LYS A 155 3.47 -26.90 -2.27
C LYS A 155 4.14 -26.99 -3.63
N VAL A 156 5.21 -26.23 -3.82
CA VAL A 156 6.10 -26.38 -4.99
C VAL A 156 6.93 -27.62 -4.80
N LEU A 157 6.97 -28.48 -5.82
CA LEU A 157 7.91 -29.58 -5.90
C LEU A 157 8.97 -29.16 -6.91
N ASN A 158 10.22 -29.01 -6.45
CA ASN A 158 11.39 -28.88 -7.31
C ASN A 158 11.83 -30.26 -7.80
#